data_AF-A0A7V3SNA8-F1
#
_entry.id   AF-A0A7V3SNA8-F1
#
_cell.length_a   1.000
_cell.length_b   1.000
_cell.length_c   1.000
_cell.angle_alpha   90.00
_cell.angle_beta   90.00
_cell.angle_gamma   90.00
#
_symmetry.space_group_name_H-M   'P 1'
#
loop_
_entity.id
_entity.type
_entity.pdbx_description
1 polymer ?
#
loop_
_entity_poly.entity_id
_entity_poly.type
_entity_poly.pdbx_seq_one_letter_code
_entity_poly.pdbx_strand_id
1 'polypeptide(L)'
;MRCEEVQERLSALIDEQLSPQEHEQLQHHLHTCEACFREYQELRRFVEFCRQLEAPDPKIDLWREFQPMLAEIVAEQKIPFAQRLRRQWNRLVSQVCYGIILFLQVVTYQLTITLSRYIVEPERAAYGRPAQG
;
A
#
# COMPACT_ATOMS: atom_id res chain seq x y z
N MET A 1 -32.73 0.76 16.54
CA MET A 1 -33.07 0.23 15.21
C MET A 1 -34.57 0.07 15.09
N ARG A 2 -35.08 0.26 13.87
CA ARG A 2 -36.47 0.00 13.50
C ARG A 2 -36.64 -1.46 13.07
N CYS A 3 -37.84 -2.01 13.17
CA CYS A 3 -38.11 -3.40 12.79
C CYS A 3 -37.74 -3.68 11.33
N GLU A 4 -38.06 -2.76 10.41
CA GLU A 4 -37.71 -2.87 8.98
C GLU A 4 -36.20 -3.09 8.77
N GLU A 5 -35.37 -2.29 9.43
CA GLU A 5 -33.90 -2.38 9.34
C GLU A 5 -33.37 -3.70 9.92
N VAL A 6 -34.03 -4.26 10.94
CA VAL A 6 -33.64 -5.52 11.56
C VAL A 6 -33.98 -6.67 10.61
N GLN A 7 -35.20 -6.66 10.04
CA GLN A 7 -35.67 -7.68 9.09
C GLN A 7 -34.75 -7.82 7.88
N GLU A 8 -34.34 -6.70 7.28
CA GLU A 8 -33.39 -6.68 6.16
C GLU A 8 -32.02 -7.27 6.51
N ARG A 9 -31.65 -7.26 7.78
CA ARG A 9 -30.33 -7.66 8.28
C ARG A 9 -30.30 -9.02 8.97
N LEU A 10 -31.44 -9.71 9.08
CA LEU A 10 -31.51 -11.04 9.72
C LEU A 10 -30.68 -12.10 8.98
N SER A 11 -30.66 -12.07 7.64
CA SER A 11 -29.80 -12.99 6.86
C SER A 11 -28.32 -12.74 7.14
N ALA A 12 -27.90 -11.48 7.10
CA ALA A 12 -26.52 -11.09 7.38
C ALA A 12 -26.09 -11.47 8.81
N LEU A 13 -27.03 -11.45 9.78
CA LEU A 13 -26.81 -11.94 11.13
C LEU A 13 -26.56 -13.46 11.17
N ILE A 14 -27.33 -14.25 10.41
CA ILE A 14 -27.18 -15.72 10.34
C ILE A 14 -25.88 -16.13 9.63
N ASP A 15 -25.46 -15.34 8.65
CA ASP A 15 -24.23 -15.57 7.87
C ASP A 15 -22.97 -14.97 8.53
N GLU A 16 -23.09 -14.40 9.74
CA GLU A 16 -21.99 -13.75 10.50
C GLU A 16 -21.30 -12.59 9.73
N GLN A 17 -22.06 -11.87 8.90
CA GLN A 17 -21.55 -10.80 8.01
C GLN A 17 -21.76 -9.37 8.56
N LEU A 18 -22.14 -9.23 9.83
CA LEU A 18 -22.36 -7.92 10.47
C LEU A 18 -21.10 -7.42 11.17
N SER A 19 -20.92 -6.10 11.20
CA SER A 19 -19.90 -5.50 12.06
C SER A 19 -20.26 -5.70 13.55
N PRO A 20 -19.29 -5.65 14.47
CA PRO A 20 -19.55 -5.85 15.91
C PRO A 20 -20.62 -4.91 16.47
N GLN A 21 -20.62 -3.65 16.02
CA GLN A 21 -21.57 -2.64 16.44
C GLN A 21 -23.00 -2.95 15.95
N GLU A 22 -23.15 -3.38 14.70
CA GLU A 22 -24.45 -3.75 14.13
C GLU A 22 -25.01 -5.02 14.77
N HIS A 23 -24.12 -5.97 15.06
CA HIS A 23 -24.48 -7.20 15.75
C HIS A 23 -25.08 -6.92 17.13
N GLU A 24 -24.43 -6.07 17.94
CA GLU A 24 -24.93 -5.69 19.27
C GLU A 24 -26.29 -4.96 19.19
N GLN A 25 -26.46 -4.04 18.23
CA GLN A 25 -27.71 -3.32 18.01
C GLN A 25 -28.86 -4.25 17.60
N LEU A 26 -28.61 -5.20 16.69
CA LEU A 26 -29.61 -6.21 16.30
C LEU A 26 -29.95 -7.10 17.49
N GLN A 27 -28.96 -7.61 18.23
CA GLN A 27 -29.21 -8.48 19.38
C GLN A 27 -30.06 -7.78 20.43
N HIS A 28 -29.75 -6.52 20.76
CA HIS A 28 -30.58 -5.73 21.66
C HIS A 28 -32.02 -5.63 21.15
N HIS A 29 -32.23 -5.36 19.86
CA HIS A 29 -33.59 -5.30 19.30
C HIS A 29 -34.32 -6.65 19.41
N LEU A 30 -33.66 -7.76 19.06
CA LEU A 30 -34.22 -9.11 19.16
C LEU A 30 -34.60 -9.50 20.60
N HIS A 31 -33.91 -8.97 21.61
CA HIS A 31 -34.29 -9.15 23.01
C HIS A 31 -35.54 -8.38 23.41
N THR A 32 -35.85 -7.28 22.73
CA THR A 32 -36.97 -6.38 23.07
C THR A 32 -38.19 -6.55 22.17
N CYS A 33 -38.03 -7.11 20.96
CA CYS A 33 -39.07 -7.25 19.95
C CYS A 33 -39.35 -8.73 19.66
N GLU A 34 -40.46 -9.24 20.18
CA GLU A 34 -40.85 -10.64 19.97
C GLU A 34 -41.13 -10.96 18.49
N ALA A 35 -41.69 -10.01 17.74
CA ALA A 35 -42.00 -10.21 16.32
C ALA A 35 -40.72 -10.48 15.51
N CYS A 36 -39.71 -9.62 15.63
CA CYS A 36 -38.43 -9.80 14.95
C CYS A 36 -37.67 -11.04 15.47
N PHE A 37 -37.80 -11.38 16.75
CA PHE A 37 -37.21 -12.60 17.30
C PHE A 37 -37.83 -13.87 16.70
N ARG A 38 -39.16 -13.91 16.55
CA ARG A 38 -39.84 -15.05 15.90
C ARG A 38 -39.38 -15.23 14.46
N GLU A 39 -39.33 -14.15 13.69
CA GLU A 39 -38.87 -14.16 12.30
C GLU A 39 -37.42 -14.65 12.19
N TYR A 40 -36.53 -14.16 13.06
CA TYR A 40 -35.15 -14.65 13.14
C TYR A 40 -35.09 -16.16 13.42
N GLN A 41 -35.90 -16.66 14.36
CA GLN A 41 -35.94 -18.09 14.70
C GLN A 41 -36.47 -18.96 13.55
N GLU A 42 -37.46 -18.48 12.81
CA GLU A 42 -38.00 -19.18 11.63
C GLU A 42 -36.95 -19.25 10.52
N LEU A 43 -36.31 -18.12 10.19
CA LEU A 43 -35.27 -18.06 9.18
C LEU A 43 -34.07 -18.95 9.57
N ARG A 44 -33.65 -18.89 10.83
CA ARG A 44 -32.55 -19.73 11.34
C ARG A 44 -32.87 -21.21 11.22
N ARG A 45 -34.07 -21.64 11.61
CA ARG A 45 -34.51 -23.04 11.47
C ARG A 45 -34.52 -23.50 10.01
N PHE A 46 -34.97 -22.64 9.10
CA PHE A 46 -34.95 -22.93 7.67
C PHE A 46 -33.52 -23.13 7.15
N VAL A 47 -32.59 -22.25 7.51
CA VAL A 47 -31.17 -22.38 7.13
C VAL A 47 -30.53 -23.63 7.73
N GLU A 48 -30.79 -23.93 9.01
CA GLU A 48 -30.31 -25.14 9.66
C GLU A 48 -30.85 -26.41 8.99
N PHE A 49 -32.12 -26.40 8.57
CA PHE A 49 -32.69 -27.49 7.78
C PHE A 49 -31.99 -27.64 6.42
N CYS A 50 -31.75 -26.54 5.71
CA CYS A 50 -31.02 -26.58 4.44
C CYS A 50 -29.59 -27.11 4.60
N ARG A 51 -28.91 -26.81 5.71
CA ARG A 51 -27.55 -27.31 6.00
C ARG A 51 -27.50 -28.82 6.26
N GLN A 52 -28.62 -29.44 6.62
CA GLN A 52 -28.72 -30.89 6.84
C GLN A 52 -28.94 -31.67 5.54
N LEU A 53 -29.31 -30.99 4.45
CA LEU A 53 -29.44 -31.62 3.15
C LEU A 53 -28.05 -32.09 2.70
N GLU A 54 -27.97 -33.32 2.22
CA GLU A 54 -26.74 -33.85 1.63
C GLU A 54 -26.34 -32.95 0.45
N ALA A 55 -25.17 -32.34 0.57
CA ALA A 55 -24.59 -31.60 -0.53
C ALA A 55 -24.28 -32.62 -1.64
N PRO A 56 -24.81 -32.42 -2.86
CA PRO A 56 -24.47 -33.31 -3.96
C PRO A 56 -22.96 -33.23 -4.19
N ASP A 57 -22.33 -34.38 -4.42
CA ASP A 57 -20.93 -34.40 -4.82
C ASP A 57 -20.76 -33.49 -6.04
N PRO A 58 -19.81 -32.55 -6.01
CA PRO A 58 -19.59 -31.66 -7.13
C PRO A 58 -19.23 -32.51 -8.36
N LYS A 59 -20.05 -32.42 -9.42
CA LYS A 59 -19.86 -33.20 -10.65
C LYS A 59 -18.51 -32.94 -11.34
N ILE A 60 -17.87 -31.81 -11.01
CA ILE A 60 -16.58 -31.36 -11.53
C ILE A 60 -15.71 -31.08 -10.32
N ASP A 61 -14.50 -31.64 -10.30
CA ASP A 61 -13.45 -31.28 -9.35
C ASP A 61 -12.93 -29.88 -9.70
N LEU A 62 -13.74 -28.87 -9.37
CA LEU A 62 -13.44 -27.45 -9.56
C LEU A 62 -12.11 -27.10 -8.89
N TRP A 63 -11.74 -27.77 -7.80
CA TRP A 63 -10.48 -27.51 -7.13
C TRP A 63 -9.29 -27.87 -8.02
N ARG A 64 -9.31 -29.04 -8.66
CA ARG A 64 -8.25 -29.46 -9.61
C ARG A 64 -8.12 -28.48 -10.80
N GLU A 65 -9.21 -27.95 -11.32
CA GLU A 65 -9.18 -27.01 -12.45
C GLU A 65 -8.74 -25.60 -12.04
N PHE A 66 -9.18 -25.10 -10.88
CA PHE A 66 -8.88 -23.73 -10.43
C PHE A 66 -7.56 -23.60 -9.67
N GLN A 67 -7.03 -24.67 -9.08
CA GLN A 67 -5.75 -24.64 -8.36
C GLN A 67 -4.60 -24.04 -9.18
N PRO A 68 -4.35 -24.43 -10.45
CA PRO A 68 -3.26 -23.84 -11.22
C PRO A 68 -3.45 -22.34 -11.47
N MET A 69 -4.69 -21.90 -11.75
CA MET A 69 -5.02 -20.49 -11.97
C MET A 69 -4.80 -19.65 -10.71
N LEU A 70 -5.20 -20.15 -9.54
CA LEU A 70 -4.97 -19.49 -8.25
C LEU A 70 -3.48 -19.41 -7.91
N ALA A 71 -2.71 -20.47 -8.20
CA ALA A 71 -1.27 -20.49 -7.96
C ALA A 71 -0.54 -19.41 -8.77
N GLU A 72 -0.96 -19.19 -10.02
CA GLU A 72 -0.42 -18.14 -10.88
C GLU A 72 -0.69 -16.74 -10.33
N ILE A 73 -1.94 -16.45 -9.94
CA ILE A 73 -2.32 -15.16 -9.33
C ILE A 73 -1.53 -14.88 -8.04
N VAL A 74 -1.33 -15.89 -7.19
CA VAL A 74 -0.56 -15.76 -5.95
C VAL A 74 0.93 -15.58 -6.23
N ALA A 75 1.47 -16.21 -7.28
CA ALA A 75 2.86 -16.06 -7.67
C ALA A 75 3.16 -14.65 -8.18
N GLU A 76 2.27 -14.06 -8.97
CA GLU A 76 2.41 -12.69 -9.49
C GLU A 76 2.39 -11.62 -8.39
N GLN A 77 1.66 -11.85 -7.29
CA GLN A 77 1.61 -10.89 -6.18
C GLN A 77 2.88 -10.88 -5.31
N LYS A 78 3.73 -11.90 -5.38
CA LYS A 78 4.97 -11.96 -4.60
C LYS A 78 6.08 -11.17 -5.29
N ILE A 79 6.06 -9.85 -5.12
CA ILE A 79 7.19 -9.01 -5.51
C ILE A 79 8.42 -9.43 -4.68
N PRO A 80 9.48 -10.00 -5.28
CA PRO A 80 10.63 -10.45 -4.52
C PRO A 80 11.30 -9.25 -3.84
N PHE A 81 11.71 -9.43 -2.58
CA PHE A 81 12.35 -8.39 -1.76
C PHE A 81 13.54 -7.72 -2.47
N ALA A 82 14.29 -8.48 -3.28
CA ALA A 82 15.38 -7.98 -4.10
C ALA A 82 14.95 -6.91 -5.13
N GLN A 83 13.73 -6.98 -5.68
CA GLN A 83 13.23 -5.94 -6.59
C GLN A 83 12.85 -4.64 -5.86
N ARG A 84 12.37 -4.73 -4.60
CA ARG A 84 12.15 -3.53 -3.76
C ARG A 84 13.48 -2.87 -3.40
N LEU A 85 14.48 -3.67 -3.03
CA LEU A 85 15.82 -3.18 -2.69
C LEU A 85 16.52 -2.55 -3.89
N ARG A 86 16.41 -3.15 -5.08
CA ARG A 86 16.96 -2.61 -6.34
C ARG A 86 16.32 -1.28 -6.75
N ARG A 87 15.01 -1.11 -6.56
CA ARG A 87 14.32 0.17 -6.81
C ARG A 87 14.80 1.26 -5.85
N GLN A 88 14.99 0.94 -4.57
CA GLN A 88 15.53 1.88 -3.58
C GLN A 88 16.99 2.25 -3.88
N TRP A 89 17.83 1.27 -4.23
CA TRP A 89 19.22 1.49 -4.61
C TRP A 89 19.37 2.38 -5.85
N ASN A 90 18.59 2.17 -6.91
CA ASN A 90 18.64 3.04 -8.10
C ASN A 90 18.25 4.49 -7.80
N ARG A 91 17.29 4.72 -6.88
CA ARG A 91 16.92 6.08 -6.45
C ARG A 91 18.07 6.75 -5.69
N LEU A 92 18.72 6.03 -4.78
CA LEU A 92 19.87 6.55 -4.03
C LEU A 92 21.06 6.84 -4.96
N VAL A 93 21.37 5.95 -5.90
CA VAL A 93 22.45 6.17 -6.89
C VAL A 93 22.18 7.41 -7.73
N SER A 94 20.95 7.59 -8.21
CA SER A 94 20.58 8.79 -8.99
C SER A 94 20.79 10.08 -8.18
N GLN A 95 20.35 10.12 -6.93
CA GLN A 95 20.54 11.28 -6.04
C GLN A 95 22.02 11.60 -5.79
N VAL A 96 22.87 10.58 -5.61
CA VAL A 96 24.32 10.78 -5.42
C VAL A 96 24.99 11.31 -6.69
N CYS A 97 24.61 10.81 -7.87
CA CYS A 97 25.15 11.29 -9.14
C CYS A 97 24.87 12.79 -9.37
N TYR A 98 23.65 13.25 -9.09
CA TYR A 98 23.32 14.68 -9.20
C TYR A 98 24.16 15.56 -8.26
N GLY A 99 24.40 15.10 -7.03
CA GLY A 99 25.27 15.81 -6.08
C GLY A 99 26.72 15.92 -6.56
N ILE A 100 27.28 14.84 -7.10
CA ILE A 100 28.65 14.83 -7.63
C ILE A 100 28.79 15.77 -8.83
N ILE A 101 27.82 15.78 -9.75
CA ILE A 101 27.84 16.65 -10.93
C ILE A 101 27.82 18.13 -10.52
N LEU A 102 26.92 18.51 -9.60
CA LEU A 102 26.85 19.89 -9.11
C LEU A 102 28.13 20.31 -8.39
N PHE A 103 28.70 19.43 -7.58
CA PHE A 103 29.97 19.69 -6.90
C PHE A 103 31.11 19.94 -7.89
N LEU A 104 31.27 19.06 -8.89
CA LEU A 104 32.30 19.22 -9.92
C LEU A 104 32.13 20.51 -10.73
N GLN A 105 30.89 20.89 -11.05
CA GLN A 105 30.60 22.15 -11.73
C GLN A 105 31.01 23.38 -10.90
N VAL A 106 30.77 23.35 -9.59
CA VAL A 106 31.20 24.44 -8.69
C VAL A 106 32.72 24.49 -8.59
N VAL A 107 33.38 23.34 -8.48
CA VAL A 107 34.84 23.26 -8.40
C VAL A 107 35.50 23.80 -9.67
N THR A 108 35.02 23.41 -10.86
CA THR A 108 35.57 23.91 -12.13
C THR A 108 35.32 25.40 -12.29
N TYR A 109 34.16 25.90 -11.88
CA TYR A 109 33.87 27.34 -11.88
C TYR A 109 34.83 28.12 -10.95
N GLN A 110 35.04 27.64 -9.72
CA GLN A 110 35.96 28.27 -8.77
C GLN A 110 37.42 28.20 -9.23
N LEU A 111 37.84 27.08 -9.81
CA LEU A 111 39.15 26.93 -10.42
C LEU A 111 39.33 27.95 -11.55
N THR A 112 38.31 28.13 -12.39
CA THR A 112 38.34 29.08 -13.51
C THR A 112 38.45 30.52 -13.01
N ILE A 113 37.72 30.90 -11.96
CA ILE A 113 37.84 32.24 -11.33
C ILE A 113 39.23 32.45 -10.71
N THR A 114 39.74 31.42 -10.02
CA THR A 114 41.04 31.52 -9.35
C THR A 114 42.18 31.64 -10.35
N LEU A 115 42.14 30.81 -11.41
CA LEU A 115 43.09 30.88 -12.51
C LEU A 115 42.97 32.19 -13.28
N SER A 116 41.76 32.70 -13.54
CA SER A 116 41.59 33.98 -14.23
C SER A 116 42.12 35.15 -13.40
N ARG A 117 41.93 35.15 -12.07
CA ARG A 117 42.59 36.12 -11.18
C ARG A 117 44.12 36.01 -11.24
N TYR A 118 44.65 34.79 -11.20
CA TYR A 118 46.11 34.58 -11.23
C TYR A 118 46.75 34.99 -12.58
N ILE A 119 46.04 34.77 -13.69
CA ILE A 119 46.49 35.12 -15.06
C ILE A 119 46.33 36.62 -15.36
N VAL A 120 45.37 37.31 -14.72
CA VAL A 120 45.17 38.76 -14.90
C VAL A 120 46.10 39.59 -14.00
N GLU A 121 46.64 39.01 -12.92
CA GLU A 121 47.54 39.69 -11.98
C GLU A 121 49.07 39.37 -12.07
N PRO A 122 49.69 39.03 -13.22
CA PRO A 122 51.12 38.72 -13.24
C PRO A 122 52.02 39.97 -13.21
N GLU A 123 51.49 41.19 -13.43
CA GLU A 123 52.33 42.34 -13.80
C GLU A 123 52.47 43.49 -12.78
N ARG A 124 51.79 43.50 -11.63
CA ARG A 124 51.87 44.65 -10.70
C ARG A 124 52.95 44.58 -9.63
N ALA A 125 53.65 43.46 -9.48
CA ALA A 125 54.71 43.32 -8.47
C ALA A 125 56.13 43.65 -8.97
N ALA A 126 56.34 43.88 -10.28
CA ALA A 126 57.69 43.99 -10.84
C ALA A 126 58.22 45.42 -11.07
N TYR A 127 57.40 46.48 -11.01
CA TYR A 127 57.84 47.86 -11.29
C TYR A 127 57.43 48.84 -10.17
N GLY A 128 58.13 48.76 -9.05
CA GLY A 128 57.90 49.63 -7.90
C GLY A 128 59.16 49.91 -7.09
N ARG A 129 60.22 50.42 -7.73
CA ARG A 129 61.35 51.03 -7.02
C ARG A 129 61.79 52.31 -7.75
N PRO A 130 61.54 53.52 -7.21
CA PRO A 130 62.22 54.70 -7.70
C PRO A 130 63.71 54.61 -7.31
N ALA A 131 64.58 54.71 -8.30
CA ALA A 131 66.01 54.88 -8.08
C ALA A 131 66.22 56.25 -7.41
N GLN A 132 66.72 56.22 -6.17
CA GLN A 132 67.30 57.39 -5.53
C GLN A 132 68.69 57.63 -6.14
N GLY A 133 68.91 58.85 -6.64
CA GLY A 133 70.18 59.38 -7.12
C GLY A 133 70.05 60.89 -7.23
#